data_AF-A0A9E6TPF2-F1
#
_entry.id   AF-A0A9E6TPF2-F1
#
_cell.length_a   1.000
_cell.length_b   1.000
_cell.length_c   1.000
_cell.angle_alpha   90.00
_cell.angle_beta   90.00
_cell.angle_gamma   90.00
#
_symmetry.space_group_name_H-M   'P 1'
#
loop_
_entity.id
_entity.type
_entity.pdbx_description
1 polymer ?
#
loop_
_entity_poly.entity_id
_entity_poly.type
_entity_poly.pdbx_seq_one_letter_code
_entity_poly.pdbx_strand_id
1 'polypeptide(L)'
;MKLGRNLYKTLVASNVSEQNATSITDALENVMTTALASKTDLSEARNELKAEITGVRTELKAEIAGVRDELKAEIAGVRTELKADIAGVRDELKAEIAGVRHDLHELRLDMTKLEANMTTFRTEIRADMSEIRHTMEVNGERHSKELAKQENKLTLRFGTMLVGGLSLLFAALKYL
;
A
#
# COMPACT_ATOMS: atom_id res chain seq x y z
N MET A 1 -29.28 47.44 73.15
CA MET A 1 -28.21 46.44 73.40
C MET A 1 -27.75 46.42 74.87
N LYS A 2 -27.17 45.31 75.38
CA LYS A 2 -26.53 45.29 76.72
C LYS A 2 -25.26 46.17 76.76
N LEU A 3 -24.53 46.23 75.64
CA LEU A 3 -23.30 47.02 75.51
C LEU A 3 -23.55 48.53 75.55
N GLY A 4 -24.47 49.08 74.73
CA GLY A 4 -24.79 50.51 74.73
C GLY A 4 -25.26 51.04 76.08
N ARG A 5 -26.11 50.27 76.80
CA ARG A 5 -26.55 50.62 78.16
C ARG A 5 -25.44 50.57 79.20
N ASN A 6 -24.50 49.64 79.08
CA ASN A 6 -23.35 49.56 79.97
C ASN A 6 -22.37 50.70 79.69
N LEU A 7 -22.09 51.00 78.42
CA LEU A 7 -21.22 52.11 78.02
C LEU A 7 -21.79 53.45 78.48
N TYR A 8 -23.10 53.69 78.27
CA TYR A 8 -23.79 54.88 78.77
C TYR A 8 -23.59 55.08 80.27
N LYS A 9 -23.87 54.02 81.06
CA LYS A 9 -23.70 54.05 82.52
C LYS A 9 -22.26 54.35 82.94
N THR A 10 -21.27 53.75 82.27
CA THR A 10 -19.86 53.98 82.56
C THR A 10 -19.39 55.39 82.21
N LEU A 11 -19.89 55.97 81.10
CA LEU A 11 -19.57 57.34 80.69
C LEU A 11 -20.11 58.37 81.70
N VAL A 12 -21.38 58.22 82.10
CA VAL A 12 -21.99 59.09 83.12
C VAL A 12 -21.29 58.95 84.48
N ALA A 13 -20.94 57.72 84.89
CA ALA A 13 -20.17 57.47 86.11
C ALA A 13 -18.74 58.07 86.09
N SER A 14 -18.25 58.44 84.91
CA SER A 14 -16.93 59.04 84.68
C SER A 14 -17.02 60.56 84.45
N ASN A 15 -18.10 61.22 84.90
CA ASN A 15 -18.36 62.66 84.74
C ASN A 15 -18.53 63.15 83.28
N VAL A 16 -18.83 62.28 82.33
CA VAL A 16 -19.28 62.72 80.99
C VAL A 16 -20.74 63.19 81.09
N SER A 17 -21.07 64.35 80.51
CA SER A 17 -22.45 64.85 80.51
C SER A 17 -23.41 63.87 79.83
N GLU A 18 -24.66 63.81 80.30
CA GLU A 18 -25.66 62.89 79.75
C GLU A 18 -25.84 63.05 78.23
N GLN A 19 -25.77 64.28 77.73
CA GLN A 19 -25.90 64.58 76.30
C GLN A 19 -24.71 64.05 75.47
N ASN A 20 -23.49 64.21 75.97
CA ASN A 20 -22.30 63.66 75.31
C ASN A 20 -22.25 62.13 75.42
N ALA A 21 -22.63 61.58 76.58
CA ALA A 21 -22.73 60.13 76.77
C ALA A 21 -23.71 59.50 75.78
N THR A 22 -24.88 60.11 75.59
CA THR A 22 -25.89 59.68 74.61
C THR A 22 -25.34 59.76 73.19
N SER A 23 -24.73 60.88 72.82
CA SER A 23 -24.20 61.09 71.46
C SER A 23 -23.08 60.09 71.12
N ILE A 24 -22.21 59.78 72.08
CA ILE A 24 -21.13 58.78 71.93
C ILE A 24 -21.71 57.36 71.81
N THR A 25 -22.70 57.01 72.64
CA THR A 25 -23.33 55.68 72.57
C THR A 25 -24.10 55.50 71.27
N ASP A 26 -24.81 56.52 70.80
CA ASP A 26 -25.57 56.49 69.55
C ASP A 26 -24.64 56.41 68.34
N ALA A 27 -23.55 57.18 68.34
CA ALA A 27 -22.54 57.11 67.29
C ALA A 27 -21.87 55.72 67.22
N LEU A 28 -21.54 55.14 68.38
CA LEU A 28 -20.97 53.79 68.43
C LEU A 28 -21.98 52.73 67.99
N GLU A 29 -23.25 52.82 68.43
CA GLU A 29 -24.31 51.89 68.01
C GLU A 29 -24.56 51.99 66.51
N ASN A 30 -24.53 53.19 65.93
CA ASN A 30 -24.60 53.39 64.50
C ASN A 30 -23.41 52.72 63.77
N VAL A 31 -22.17 52.96 64.17
CA VAL A 31 -20.98 52.33 63.55
C VAL A 31 -21.05 50.80 63.66
N MET A 32 -21.44 50.27 64.83
CA MET A 32 -21.55 48.83 65.06
C MET A 32 -22.65 48.15 64.23
N THR A 33 -23.66 48.91 63.79
CA THR A 33 -24.78 48.37 63.01
C THR A 33 -24.66 48.65 61.51
N THR A 34 -23.87 49.64 61.09
CA THR A 34 -23.81 50.07 59.68
C THR A 34 -22.46 49.81 59.00
N ALA A 35 -21.34 49.84 59.74
CA ALA A 35 -20.01 49.75 59.14
C ALA A 35 -19.35 48.37 59.29
N LEU A 36 -19.83 47.56 60.24
CA LEU A 36 -19.24 46.25 60.54
C LEU A 36 -20.10 45.13 59.96
N ALA A 37 -19.45 44.17 59.30
CA ALA A 37 -20.09 42.93 58.89
C ALA A 37 -20.59 42.17 60.12
N SER A 38 -21.87 41.82 60.10
CA SER A 38 -22.49 41.04 61.16
C SER A 38 -22.03 39.58 61.08
N LYS A 39 -22.29 38.82 62.15
CA LYS A 39 -22.08 37.35 62.13
C LYS A 39 -22.96 36.67 61.09
N THR A 40 -24.11 37.26 60.77
CA THR A 40 -25.03 36.77 59.74
C THR A 40 -24.38 36.92 58.36
N ASP A 41 -23.87 38.11 58.04
CA ASP A 41 -23.22 38.44 56.76
C ASP A 41 -22.03 37.49 56.51
N LEU A 42 -21.20 37.27 57.54
CA LEU A 42 -20.08 36.32 57.45
C LEU A 42 -20.54 34.87 57.27
N SER A 43 -21.67 34.49 57.86
CA SER A 43 -22.24 33.14 57.68
C SER A 43 -22.83 32.97 56.29
N GLU A 44 -23.46 33.99 55.74
CA GLU A 44 -24.01 34.00 54.38
C GLU A 44 -22.87 33.89 53.36
N ALA A 45 -21.85 34.75 53.44
CA ALA A 45 -20.67 34.68 52.57
C ALA A 45 -19.95 33.32 52.65
N ARG A 46 -19.84 32.74 53.86
CA ARG A 46 -19.26 31.39 54.03
C ARG A 46 -20.10 30.31 53.33
N ASN A 47 -21.42 30.44 53.37
CA ASN A 47 -22.33 29.47 52.76
C ASN A 47 -22.32 29.60 51.23
N GLU A 48 -22.29 30.83 50.70
CA GLU A 48 -22.14 31.12 49.27
C GLU A 48 -20.84 30.53 48.72
N LEU A 49 -19.70 30.84 49.36
CA LEU A 49 -18.41 30.27 48.96
C LEU A 49 -18.40 28.74 48.99
N LYS A 50 -19.04 28.13 49.99
CA LYS A 50 -19.14 26.67 50.08
C LYS A 50 -20.01 26.10 48.95
N ALA A 51 -21.07 26.80 48.56
CA ALA A 51 -21.93 26.42 47.45
C ALA A 51 -21.16 26.51 46.12
N GLU A 52 -20.45 27.62 45.87
CA GLU A 52 -19.62 27.82 44.68
C GLU A 52 -18.53 26.75 44.55
N ILE A 53 -17.78 26.50 45.64
CA ILE A 53 -16.74 25.44 45.66
C ILE A 53 -17.35 24.07 45.32
N THR A 54 -18.55 23.79 45.82
CA THR A 54 -19.26 22.53 45.54
C THR A 54 -19.73 22.47 44.08
N GLY A 55 -20.22 23.59 43.53
CA GLY A 55 -20.59 23.73 42.13
C GLY A 55 -19.42 23.46 41.20
N VAL A 56 -18.33 24.21 41.36
CA VAL A 56 -17.09 24.04 40.57
C VAL A 56 -16.54 22.62 40.67
N ARG A 57 -16.55 22.02 41.87
CA ARG A 57 -16.10 20.62 42.04
C ARG A 57 -16.98 19.63 41.27
N THR A 58 -18.28 19.90 41.16
CA THR A 58 -19.23 19.05 40.44
C THR A 58 -19.05 19.19 38.94
N GLU A 59 -18.91 20.43 38.45
CA GLU A 59 -18.63 20.74 37.04
C GLU A 59 -17.32 20.09 36.58
N LEU A 60 -16.22 20.28 37.32
CA LEU A 60 -14.92 19.67 36.97
C LEU A 60 -14.99 18.14 36.94
N LYS A 61 -15.76 17.51 37.83
CA LYS A 61 -15.96 16.05 37.79
C LYS A 61 -16.72 15.62 36.54
N ALA A 62 -17.73 16.39 36.13
CA ALA A 62 -18.51 16.11 34.93
C ALA A 62 -17.65 16.30 33.67
N GLU A 63 -16.87 17.37 33.58
CA GLU A 63 -15.94 17.62 32.47
C GLU A 63 -14.88 16.53 32.35
N ILE A 64 -14.25 16.14 33.46
CA ILE A 64 -13.26 15.04 33.48
C ILE A 64 -13.91 13.72 33.01
N ALA A 65 -15.15 13.45 33.39
CA ALA A 65 -15.88 12.28 32.92
C ALA A 65 -16.17 12.36 31.41
N GLY A 66 -16.60 13.53 30.93
CA GLY A 66 -16.84 13.79 29.51
C GLY A 66 -15.59 13.55 28.65
N VAL A 67 -14.47 14.20 29.00
CA VAL A 67 -13.18 14.01 28.30
C VAL A 67 -12.73 12.56 28.33
N ARG A 68 -12.94 11.85 29.45
CA ARG A 68 -12.58 10.44 29.56
C ARG A 68 -13.39 9.55 28.61
N ASP A 69 -14.67 9.85 28.44
CA ASP A 69 -15.54 9.06 27.56
C ASP A 69 -15.32 9.41 26.09
N GLU A 70 -15.06 10.67 25.76
CA GLU A 70 -14.58 11.10 24.43
C GLU A 70 -13.30 10.36 24.04
N LEU A 71 -12.29 10.37 24.91
CA LEU A 71 -11.01 9.70 24.64
C LEU A 71 -11.19 8.18 24.45
N LYS A 72 -12.08 7.53 25.21
CA LYS A 72 -12.40 6.11 24.99
C LYS A 72 -13.04 5.87 23.63
N ALA A 73 -13.95 6.74 23.21
CA ALA A 73 -14.62 6.65 21.92
C ALA A 73 -13.63 6.83 20.78
N GLU A 74 -12.75 7.83 20.85
CA GLU A 74 -11.68 8.05 19.87
C GLU A 74 -10.72 6.86 19.77
N ILE A 75 -10.26 6.32 20.91
CA ILE A 75 -9.39 5.13 20.94
C ILE A 75 -10.10 3.93 20.29
N ALA A 76 -11.40 3.75 20.53
CA ALA A 76 -12.18 2.69 19.90
C ALA A 76 -12.35 2.91 18.39
N GLY A 77 -12.54 4.16 17.96
CA GLY A 77 -12.58 4.57 16.56
C GLY A 77 -11.28 4.23 15.82
N VAL A 78 -10.15 4.74 16.32
CA VAL A 78 -8.82 4.48 15.76
C VAL A 78 -8.50 2.99 15.71
N ARG A 79 -8.86 2.23 16.76
CA ARG A 79 -8.68 0.76 16.75
C ARG A 79 -9.51 0.08 15.66
N THR A 80 -10.70 0.59 15.36
CA THR A 80 -11.57 0.03 14.33
C THR A 80 -11.04 0.34 12.93
N GLU A 81 -10.62 1.59 12.70
CA GLU A 81 -9.97 2.02 11.45
C GLU A 81 -8.71 1.20 11.16
N LEU A 82 -7.79 1.09 12.13
CA LEU A 82 -6.58 0.29 11.96
C LEU A 82 -6.86 -1.18 11.64
N LYS A 83 -7.92 -1.77 12.21
CA LYS A 83 -8.32 -3.14 11.86
C LYS A 83 -8.82 -3.24 10.43
N ALA A 84 -9.58 -2.25 9.96
CA ALA A 84 -10.07 -2.20 8.60
C ALA A 84 -8.92 -2.04 7.60
N ASP A 85 -7.98 -1.12 7.87
CA ASP A 85 -6.81 -0.89 7.03
C ASP A 85 -5.93 -2.13 6.92
N ILE A 86 -5.65 -2.80 8.04
CA ILE A 86 -4.89 -4.06 8.06
C ILE A 86 -5.59 -5.15 7.24
N ALA A 87 -6.92 -5.24 7.33
CA ALA A 87 -7.69 -6.20 6.53
C ALA A 87 -7.63 -5.86 5.04
N GLY A 88 -7.77 -4.58 4.67
CA GLY A 88 -7.66 -4.08 3.30
C GLY A 88 -6.30 -4.42 2.68
N VAL A 89 -5.21 -4.04 3.33
CA VAL A 89 -3.83 -4.35 2.89
C VAL A 89 -3.62 -5.85 2.74
N ARG A 90 -4.17 -6.66 3.66
CA ARG A 90 -4.05 -8.13 3.59
C ARG A 90 -4.74 -8.70 2.36
N ASP A 91 -5.91 -8.18 2.01
CA ASP A 91 -6.69 -8.67 0.88
C ASP A 91 -6.11 -8.19 -0.45
N GLU A 92 -5.60 -6.95 -0.51
CA GLU A 92 -4.81 -6.44 -1.66
C GLU A 92 -3.58 -7.33 -1.92
N LEU A 93 -2.78 -7.60 -0.89
CA LEU A 93 -1.58 -8.44 -1.04
C LEU A 93 -1.93 -9.87 -1.49
N LYS A 94 -3.05 -10.43 -1.02
CA LYS A 94 -3.52 -11.74 -1.51
C LYS A 94 -3.89 -11.70 -2.99
N ALA A 95 -4.56 -10.63 -3.44
CA ALA A 95 -4.93 -10.47 -4.83
C ALA A 95 -3.69 -10.33 -5.72
N GLU A 96 -2.72 -9.52 -5.31
CA GLU A 96 -1.44 -9.37 -6.03
C GLU A 96 -0.67 -10.70 -6.12
N ILE A 97 -0.55 -11.44 -5.02
CA ILE A 97 0.10 -12.76 -5.02
C ILE A 97 -0.64 -13.74 -5.95
N ALA A 98 -1.97 -13.70 -5.99
CA ALA A 98 -2.76 -14.54 -6.89
C ALA A 98 -2.51 -14.15 -8.36
N GLY A 99 -2.44 -12.85 -8.67
CA GLY A 99 -2.08 -12.33 -9.99
C GLY A 99 -0.70 -12.82 -10.44
N VAL A 100 0.34 -12.62 -9.61
CA VAL A 100 1.71 -13.08 -9.93
C VAL A 100 1.77 -14.59 -10.15
N ARG A 101 1.03 -15.39 -9.37
CA ARG A 101 0.97 -16.84 -9.60
C ARG A 101 0.31 -17.20 -10.92
N HIS A 102 -0.73 -16.47 -11.33
CA HIS A 102 -1.38 -16.65 -12.62
C HIS A 102 -0.42 -16.32 -13.76
N ASP A 103 0.25 -15.16 -13.71
CA ASP A 103 1.22 -14.75 -14.72
C ASP A 103 2.38 -15.75 -14.85
N LEU A 104 2.88 -16.25 -13.72
CA LEU A 104 3.90 -17.32 -13.72
C LEU A 104 3.41 -18.63 -14.31
N HIS A 105 2.11 -18.95 -14.17
CA HIS A 105 1.53 -20.14 -14.79
C HIS A 105 1.43 -19.99 -16.31
N GLU A 106 0.94 -18.85 -16.79
CA GLU A 106 0.87 -18.55 -18.22
C GLU A 106 2.27 -18.56 -18.87
N LEU A 107 3.26 -17.94 -18.22
CA LEU A 107 4.63 -17.96 -18.70
C LEU A 107 5.20 -19.39 -18.83
N ARG A 108 4.87 -20.28 -17.89
CA ARG A 108 5.27 -21.70 -17.98
C ARG A 108 4.62 -22.40 -19.15
N LEU A 109 3.33 -22.16 -19.40
CA LEU A 109 2.63 -22.73 -20.55
C LEU A 109 3.26 -22.26 -21.87
N ASP A 110 3.56 -20.97 -21.98
CA ASP A 110 4.19 -20.43 -23.18
C ASP A 110 5.61 -20.96 -23.40
N MET A 111 6.38 -21.16 -22.32
CA MET A 111 7.68 -21.83 -22.39
C MET A 111 7.54 -23.27 -22.93
N THR A 112 6.57 -24.04 -22.42
CA THR A 112 6.31 -25.41 -22.90
C THR A 112 5.88 -25.43 -24.38
N LYS A 113 5.04 -24.49 -24.81
CA LYS A 113 4.66 -24.34 -26.24
C LYS A 113 5.89 -24.03 -27.09
N LEU A 114 6.76 -23.13 -26.63
CA LEU A 114 7.98 -22.77 -27.34
C LEU A 114 8.92 -23.98 -27.49
N GLU A 115 9.10 -24.76 -26.42
CA GLU A 115 9.89 -26.01 -26.45
C GLU A 115 9.32 -27.03 -27.45
N ALA A 116 8.00 -27.19 -27.49
CA ALA A 116 7.32 -28.07 -28.45
C ALA A 116 7.51 -27.59 -29.90
N ASN A 117 7.36 -26.28 -30.14
CA ASN A 117 7.57 -25.68 -31.45
C ASN A 117 9.02 -25.85 -31.92
N MET A 118 10.01 -25.62 -31.03
CA MET A 118 11.42 -25.83 -31.33
C MET A 118 11.75 -27.28 -31.64
N THR A 119 11.14 -28.22 -30.92
CA THR A 119 11.29 -29.67 -31.18
C THR A 119 10.74 -30.03 -32.55
N THR A 120 9.53 -29.55 -32.87
CA THR A 120 8.87 -29.75 -34.16
C THR A 120 9.72 -29.20 -35.31
N PHE A 121 10.13 -27.94 -35.22
CA PHE A 121 10.99 -27.30 -36.21
C PHE A 121 12.31 -28.05 -36.42
N ARG A 122 12.94 -28.52 -35.35
CA ARG A 122 14.16 -29.34 -35.43
C ARG A 122 13.91 -30.67 -36.15
N THR A 123 12.76 -31.31 -35.93
CA THR A 123 12.41 -32.55 -36.63
C THR A 123 12.12 -32.32 -38.10
N GLU A 124 11.44 -31.23 -38.45
CA GLU A 124 11.16 -30.83 -39.84
C GLU A 124 12.47 -30.57 -40.59
N ILE A 125 13.37 -29.73 -40.05
CA ILE A 125 14.70 -29.50 -40.65
C ILE A 125 15.45 -30.80 -40.88
N ARG A 126 15.39 -31.73 -39.91
CA ARG A 126 16.09 -33.01 -40.05
C ARG A 126 15.50 -33.85 -41.19
N ALA A 127 14.18 -33.84 -41.35
CA ALA A 127 13.50 -34.52 -42.44
C ALA A 127 13.88 -33.88 -43.79
N ASP A 128 13.78 -32.56 -43.90
CA ASP A 128 14.14 -31.81 -45.11
C ASP A 128 15.59 -32.08 -45.52
N MET A 129 16.54 -32.06 -44.57
CA MET A 129 17.95 -32.36 -44.85
C MET A 129 18.17 -33.82 -45.30
N SER A 130 17.37 -34.76 -44.79
CA SER A 130 17.41 -36.15 -45.23
C SER A 130 16.88 -36.30 -46.66
N GLU A 131 15.81 -35.60 -47.00
CA GLU A 131 15.22 -35.60 -48.34
C GLU A 131 16.16 -34.94 -49.35
N ILE A 132 16.74 -33.78 -49.02
CA ILE A 132 17.74 -33.10 -49.86
C ILE A 132 18.93 -34.04 -50.11
N ARG A 133 19.45 -34.70 -49.07
CA ARG A 133 20.56 -35.65 -49.24
C ARG A 133 20.18 -36.79 -50.18
N HIS A 134 19.00 -37.39 -49.98
CA HIS A 134 18.54 -38.49 -50.81
C HIS A 134 18.36 -38.09 -52.28
N THR A 135 17.75 -36.92 -52.53
CA THR A 135 17.57 -36.40 -53.90
C THR A 135 18.91 -36.08 -54.57
N MET A 136 19.89 -35.55 -53.83
CA MET A 136 21.24 -35.34 -54.33
C MET A 136 21.97 -36.65 -54.66
N GLU A 137 21.85 -37.68 -53.82
CA GLU A 137 22.42 -39.01 -54.08
C GLU A 137 21.82 -39.62 -55.35
N VAL A 138 20.50 -39.65 -55.47
CA VAL A 138 19.79 -40.19 -56.65
C VAL A 138 20.14 -39.42 -57.92
N ASN A 139 20.16 -38.09 -57.86
CA ASN A 139 20.53 -37.26 -59.00
C ASN A 139 22.00 -37.45 -59.40
N GLY A 140 22.91 -37.56 -58.42
CA GLY A 140 24.32 -37.86 -58.65
C GLY A 140 24.52 -39.21 -59.36
N GLU A 141 23.84 -40.26 -58.91
CA GLU A 141 23.87 -41.58 -59.56
C GLU A 141 23.31 -41.54 -60.98
N ARG A 142 22.18 -40.85 -61.19
CA ARG A 142 21.59 -40.66 -62.53
C ARG A 142 22.55 -39.95 -63.47
N HIS A 143 23.16 -38.86 -63.02
CA HIS A 143 24.14 -38.11 -63.81
C HIS A 143 25.37 -38.98 -64.15
N SER A 144 25.90 -39.76 -63.20
CA SER A 144 27.02 -40.67 -63.46
C SER A 144 26.68 -41.72 -64.53
N LYS A 145 25.48 -42.34 -64.46
CA LYS A 145 25.02 -43.31 -65.46
C LYS A 145 24.85 -42.68 -66.84
N GLU A 146 24.30 -41.47 -66.92
CA GLU A 146 24.11 -40.78 -68.19
C GLU A 146 25.45 -40.36 -68.81
N LEU A 147 26.42 -39.91 -68.00
CA LEU A 147 27.79 -39.64 -68.46
C LEU A 147 28.46 -40.91 -69.01
N ALA A 148 28.41 -42.03 -68.28
CA ALA A 148 28.97 -43.30 -68.75
C ALA A 148 28.32 -43.77 -70.07
N LYS A 149 27.01 -43.56 -70.21
CA LYS A 149 26.28 -43.87 -71.46
C LYS A 149 26.69 -42.95 -72.61
N GLN A 150 26.91 -41.66 -72.33
CA GLN A 150 27.41 -40.70 -73.33
C GLN A 150 28.84 -41.05 -73.77
N GLU A 151 29.73 -41.36 -72.84
CA GLU A 151 31.09 -41.81 -73.12
C GLU A 151 31.10 -43.07 -73.98
N ASN A 152 30.35 -44.11 -73.60
CA ASN A 152 30.23 -45.34 -74.38
C ASN A 152 29.70 -45.07 -75.81
N LYS A 153 28.71 -44.18 -75.95
CA LYS A 153 28.15 -43.81 -77.26
C LYS A 153 29.17 -43.06 -78.12
N LEU A 154 29.98 -42.18 -77.53
CA LEU A 154 31.06 -41.49 -78.23
C LEU A 154 32.14 -42.48 -78.67
N THR A 155 32.60 -43.36 -77.78
CA THR A 155 33.59 -44.40 -78.07
C THR A 155 33.14 -45.29 -79.23
N LEU A 156 31.87 -45.73 -79.23
CA LEU A 156 31.31 -46.53 -80.32
C LEU A 156 31.29 -45.75 -81.64
N ARG A 157 30.83 -44.50 -81.64
CA ARG A 157 30.81 -43.64 -82.85
C ARG A 157 32.22 -43.42 -83.41
N PHE A 158 33.18 -43.06 -82.57
CA PHE A 158 34.59 -42.89 -82.99
C PHE A 158 35.18 -44.19 -83.53
N GLY A 159 34.93 -45.32 -82.87
CA GLY A 159 35.38 -46.64 -83.36
C GLY A 159 34.82 -46.95 -84.74
N THR A 160 33.51 -46.79 -84.95
CA THR A 160 32.89 -47.01 -86.26
C THR A 160 33.40 -46.04 -87.34
N MET A 161 33.67 -44.78 -86.97
CA MET A 161 34.21 -43.77 -87.89
C MET A 161 35.66 -44.07 -88.31
N LEU A 162 36.50 -44.53 -87.38
CA LEU A 162 37.87 -44.96 -87.66
C LEU A 162 37.92 -46.19 -88.58
N VAL A 163 37.11 -47.22 -88.28
CA VAL A 163 37.03 -48.43 -89.13
C VAL A 163 36.52 -48.07 -90.52
N GLY A 164 35.48 -47.24 -90.63
CA GLY A 164 34.98 -46.74 -91.90
C GLY A 164 36.02 -45.95 -92.68
N GLY A 165 36.75 -45.05 -92.02
CA GLY A 165 37.84 -44.26 -92.62
C GLY A 165 39.01 -45.12 -93.13
N LEU A 166 39.48 -46.09 -92.33
CA LEU A 166 40.51 -47.04 -92.73
C LEU A 166 40.07 -47.89 -93.93
N SER A 167 38.80 -48.32 -93.94
CA SER A 167 38.23 -49.10 -95.06
C SER A 167 38.24 -48.30 -96.37
N LEU A 168 37.90 -47.00 -96.30
CA LEU A 168 37.97 -46.10 -97.45
C LEU A 168 39.41 -45.85 -97.92
N LEU A 169 40.36 -45.65 -96.99
CA LEU A 169 41.79 -45.50 -97.30
C LEU A 169 42.35 -46.75 -97.99
N PHE A 170 42.01 -47.94 -97.48
CA PHE A 170 42.43 -49.20 -98.07
C PHE A 170 41.84 -49.40 -99.47
N ALA A 171 40.57 -49.04 -99.66
CA ALA A 171 39.95 -49.04 -100.99
C ALA A 171 40.68 -48.08 -101.94
N ALA A 172 40.97 -46.85 -101.51
CA ALA A 172 41.70 -45.86 -102.31
C ALA A 172 43.10 -46.33 -102.71
N LEU A 173 43.85 -46.97 -101.80
CA LEU A 173 45.18 -47.54 -102.09
C LEU A 173 45.16 -48.66 -103.13
N LYS A 174 44.05 -49.40 -103.27
CA LYS A 174 43.91 -50.46 -104.29
C LYS A 174 43.75 -49.90 -105.71
N TYR A 175 43.38 -48.62 -105.85
CA TYR A 175 43.15 -47.94 -107.14
C TYR A 175 44.31 -47.02 -107.57
N LEU A 176 45.40 -46.96 -106.79
CA LEU A 176 46.67 -46.29 -107.10
C LEU A 176 47.69 -47.32 -107.61
#